data_AF-A0A0N9MQE9-F1
#
_entry.id   AF-A0A0N9MQE9-F1
#
_cell.length_a   1.000
_cell.length_b   1.000
_cell.length_c   1.000
_cell.angle_alpha   90.00
_cell.angle_beta   90.00
_cell.angle_gamma   90.00
#
_symmetry.space_group_name_H-M   'P 1'
#
loop_
_entity.id
_entity.type
_entity.pdbx_description
1 polymer ?
#
loop_
_entity_poly.entity_id
_entity_poly.type
_entity_poly.pdbx_seq_one_letter_code
_entity_poly.pdbx_strand_id
1 'polypeptide(L)'
;MNTNRHDWHMIEGDDGGLYHCRKCKRDHQGTVPRTHGCPVSDAEHNAAAWLGQAGLYRTRFDAMHNCEQSVTPVSASELFELASKQVATQLKRGRKRA
;
A
#
# COMPACT_ATOMS: atom_id res chain seq x y z
N MET A 1 -18.98 10.75 3.74
CA MET A 1 -17.91 10.00 3.05
C MET A 1 -16.67 10.88 3.06
N ASN A 2 -15.68 10.53 3.87
CA ASN A 2 -14.60 11.41 4.28
C ASN A 2 -13.54 11.50 3.17
N THR A 3 -13.60 12.56 2.36
CA THR A 3 -12.59 12.87 1.34
C THR A 3 -11.36 13.43 2.03
N ASN A 4 -10.54 12.56 2.62
CA ASN A 4 -9.24 12.91 3.19
C ASN A 4 -8.30 13.38 2.06
N ARG A 5 -8.41 14.67 1.69
CA ARG A 5 -7.51 15.36 0.76
C ARG A 5 -6.09 15.30 1.32
N HIS A 6 -5.18 14.68 0.58
CA HIS A 6 -3.76 14.62 0.92
C HIS A 6 -3.19 16.04 0.80
N ASP A 7 -2.68 16.57 1.91
CA ASP A 7 -2.22 17.95 2.09
C ASP A 7 -0.86 18.15 1.42
N TRP A 8 -0.91 18.61 0.16
CA TRP A 8 0.25 18.97 -0.63
C TRP A 8 0.75 20.36 -0.22
N HIS A 9 2.02 20.44 0.22
CA HIS A 9 2.70 21.70 0.48
C HIS A 9 3.71 21.98 -0.63
N MET A 10 3.65 23.16 -1.24
CA MET A 10 4.66 23.61 -2.21
C MET A 10 5.96 23.94 -1.46
N ILE A 11 7.07 23.32 -1.84
CA ILE A 11 8.38 23.59 -1.26
C ILE A 11 9.07 24.74 -2.00
N GLU A 12 8.94 24.80 -3.33
CA GLU A 12 9.61 25.82 -4.16
C GLU A 12 8.60 26.50 -5.09
N GLY A 13 8.59 27.83 -5.05
CA GLY A 13 7.86 28.67 -5.98
C GLY A 13 8.81 29.13 -7.07
N ASP A 14 8.29 29.13 -8.29
CA ASP A 14 8.83 29.72 -9.52
C ASP A 14 9.54 28.68 -10.42
N ASP A 15 8.83 28.33 -11.49
CA ASP A 15 9.24 27.52 -12.66
C ASP A 15 9.20 25.98 -12.57
N GLY A 16 8.36 25.41 -11.70
CA GLY A 16 8.01 23.97 -11.74
C GLY A 16 7.84 23.31 -10.38
N GLY A 17 7.13 23.99 -9.47
CA GLY A 17 7.17 23.77 -8.03
C GLY A 17 7.20 22.31 -7.57
N LEU A 18 8.13 22.03 -6.65
CA LEU A 18 8.21 20.76 -5.94
C LEU A 18 7.08 20.69 -4.90
N TYR A 19 6.16 19.75 -5.03
CA TYR A 19 5.09 19.51 -4.07
C TYR A 19 5.43 18.34 -3.17
N HIS A 20 5.35 18.54 -1.86
CA HIS A 20 5.53 17.49 -0.87
C HIS A 20 4.19 17.08 -0.27
N CYS A 21 3.88 15.79 -0.35
CA CYS A 21 2.72 15.23 0.33
C CYS A 21 3.09 14.99 1.80
N ARG A 22 2.53 15.79 2.72
CA ARG A 22 2.81 15.63 4.16
C ARG A 22 2.44 14.26 4.72
N LYS A 23 1.47 13.58 4.09
CA LYS A 23 0.99 12.25 4.47
C LYS A 23 1.91 11.14 3.96
N CYS A 24 2.23 11.15 2.67
CA CYS A 24 3.01 10.08 2.03
C CYS A 24 4.52 10.34 1.99
N LYS A 25 4.98 11.52 2.45
CA LYS A 25 6.38 11.98 2.42
C LYS A 25 7.02 11.85 1.03
N ARG A 26 6.22 11.96 -0.02
CA ARG A 26 6.66 11.92 -1.42
C ARG A 26 6.68 13.32 -2.01
N ASP A 27 7.66 13.53 -2.86
CA ASP A 27 7.78 14.73 -3.66
C ASP A 27 7.23 14.50 -5.07
N HIS A 28 6.65 15.55 -5.64
CA HIS A 28 6.13 15.59 -7.00
C HIS A 28 6.60 16.88 -7.67
N GLN A 29 7.29 16.77 -8.80
CA GLN A 29 7.75 17.92 -9.59
C GLN A 29 6.73 18.24 -10.69
N GLY A 30 6.42 19.53 -10.90
CA GLY A 30 5.56 19.96 -12.00
C GLY A 30 4.55 21.03 -11.60
N THR A 31 3.36 21.01 -12.20
CA THR A 31 2.28 21.97 -11.91
C THR A 31 1.41 21.45 -10.77
N VAL A 32 0.92 22.33 -9.88
CA VAL A 32 -0.04 21.96 -8.81
C VAL A 32 -1.11 21.06 -9.43
N PRO A 33 -1.28 19.80 -8.98
CA PRO A 33 -2.37 18.98 -9.47
C PRO A 33 -3.67 19.56 -8.93
N ARG A 34 -4.29 20.49 -9.66
CA ARG A 34 -5.63 21.03 -9.35
C ARG A 34 -6.69 19.93 -9.28
N THR A 35 -6.38 18.74 -9.81
CA THR A 35 -7.32 17.64 -10.05
C THR A 35 -6.92 16.29 -9.47
N HIS A 36 -5.74 16.09 -8.92
CA HIS A 36 -5.32 14.75 -8.50
C HIS A 36 -4.79 14.73 -7.07
N GLY A 37 -5.54 14.03 -6.20
CA GLY A 37 -5.03 13.57 -4.92
C GLY A 37 -3.73 12.76 -5.10
N CYS A 38 -3.02 12.52 -4.01
CA CYS A 38 -1.81 11.68 -4.05
C CYS A 38 -2.08 10.38 -4.85
N PRO A 39 -1.19 9.97 -5.78
CA PRO A 39 -1.38 8.72 -6.51
C PRO A 39 -1.36 7.49 -5.57
N VAL A 40 -0.95 7.69 -4.32
CA VAL A 40 -0.96 6.67 -3.27
C VAL A 40 -2.32 6.70 -2.57
N SER A 41 -3.06 5.60 -2.67
CA SER A 41 -4.32 5.47 -1.94
C SER A 41 -4.07 5.30 -0.44
N ASP A 42 -5.09 5.57 0.39
CA ASP A 42 -5.00 5.37 1.84
C ASP A 42 -4.71 3.90 2.20
N ALA A 43 -5.20 2.96 1.39
CA ALA A 43 -4.92 1.54 1.57
C ALA A 43 -3.43 1.23 1.32
N GLU A 44 -2.84 1.81 0.28
CA GLU A 44 -1.41 1.64 -0.03
C GLU A 44 -0.51 2.31 1.00
N HIS A 45 -0.93 3.46 1.54
CA HIS A 45 -0.17 4.16 2.58
C HIS A 45 -0.15 3.40 3.92
N ASN A 46 -1.26 2.79 4.29
CA ASN A 46 -1.39 2.01 5.53
C ASN A 46 -1.15 0.50 5.33
N ALA A 47 -0.61 0.11 4.17
CA ALA A 47 -0.34 -1.29 3.87
C ALA A 47 0.73 -1.82 4.82
N ALA A 48 0.37 -2.83 5.61
CA ALA A 48 1.31 -3.59 6.43
C ALA A 48 2.02 -4.68 5.61
N ALA A 49 1.39 -5.14 4.53
CA ALA A 49 1.93 -6.10 3.57
C ALA A 49 1.26 -5.94 2.20
N TRP A 50 1.76 -6.66 1.20
CA TRP A 50 1.23 -6.67 -0.16
C TRP A 50 0.92 -8.11 -0.57
N LEU A 51 -0.33 -8.38 -0.90
CA LEU A 51 -0.77 -9.70 -1.35
C LEU A 51 -0.73 -9.75 -2.87
N GLY A 52 0.19 -10.54 -3.40
CA GLY A 52 0.24 -10.94 -4.81
C GLY A 52 -0.35 -12.33 -5.02
N GLN A 53 -0.30 -12.77 -6.27
CA GLN A 53 -0.80 -14.08 -6.67
C GLN A 53 0.05 -15.23 -6.09
N ALA A 54 1.37 -15.04 -6.01
CA ALA A 54 2.26 -16.05 -5.44
C ALA A 54 2.36 -15.98 -3.91
N GLY A 55 1.96 -14.87 -3.28
CA GLY A 55 1.90 -14.79 -1.83
C GLY A 55 1.97 -13.38 -1.24
N LEU A 56 2.35 -13.32 0.03
CA LEU A 56 2.50 -12.08 0.79
C LEU A 56 3.93 -11.55 0.70
N TYR A 57 4.05 -10.26 0.39
CA TYR A 57 5.30 -9.53 0.29
C TYR A 57 5.34 -8.41 1.34
N ARG A 58 6.55 -8.09 1.80
CA ARG A 58 6.79 -6.99 2.74
C ARG A 58 6.55 -5.63 2.09
N THR A 59 7.01 -5.46 0.86
CA THR A 59 6.87 -4.22 0.12
C THR A 59 6.26 -4.45 -1.26
N ARG A 60 5.67 -3.40 -1.84
CA ARG A 60 5.19 -3.44 -3.23
C ARG A 60 6.32 -3.74 -4.20
N PHE A 61 7.50 -3.17 -3.91
CA PHE A 61 8.68 -3.36 -4.76
C PHE A 61 9.11 -4.82 -4.80
N ASP A 62 9.14 -5.51 -3.65
CA ASP A 62 9.46 -6.94 -3.60
C ASP A 62 8.50 -7.76 -4.45
N ALA A 63 7.21 -7.43 -4.42
CA ALA A 63 6.23 -8.13 -5.24
C ALA A 63 6.44 -7.89 -6.74
N MET A 64 6.70 -6.65 -7.14
CA MET A 64 7.00 -6.30 -8.54
C MET A 64 8.27 -7.01 -9.03
N HIS A 65 9.28 -7.14 -8.16
CA HIS A 65 10.51 -7.89 -8.45
C HIS A 65 10.24 -9.38 -8.67
N ASN A 66 9.20 -9.93 -8.04
CA ASN A 66 8.73 -11.31 -8.26
C ASN A 66 7.74 -11.43 -9.43
N CYS A 67 7.70 -10.44 -10.33
CA CYS A 67 6.84 -10.42 -11.51
C CYS A 67 5.34 -10.50 -11.19
N GLU A 68 4.93 -10.06 -10.00
CA GLU A 68 3.52 -9.95 -9.65
C GLU A 68 2.85 -8.90 -10.54
N GLN A 69 1.88 -9.33 -11.34
CA GLN A 69 1.16 -8.44 -12.25
C GLN A 69 0.16 -7.54 -11.50
N SER A 70 -0.32 -8.00 -10.34
CA SER A 70 -1.26 -7.28 -9.51
C SER A 70 -0.97 -7.59 -8.05
N VAL A 71 -0.93 -6.53 -7.24
CA VAL A 71 -0.80 -6.65 -5.80
C VAL A 71 -1.83 -5.79 -5.10
N THR A 72 -2.45 -6.36 -4.08
CA THR A 72 -3.37 -5.64 -3.22
C THR A 72 -2.66 -5.25 -1.93
N PRO A 73 -2.78 -3.98 -1.49
CA PRO A 73 -2.30 -3.59 -0.18
C PRO A 73 -3.16 -4.29 0.90
N VAL A 74 -2.50 -4.78 1.94
CA VAL A 74 -3.14 -5.49 3.05
C VAL A 74 -2.88 -4.71 4.34
N SER A 75 -3.94 -4.36 5.05
CA SER A 75 -3.84 -3.72 6.38
C SER A 75 -3.33 -4.68 7.44
N ALA A 76 -2.87 -4.17 8.58
CA ALA A 76 -2.40 -5.01 9.68
C ALA A 76 -3.49 -6.00 10.16
N SER A 77 -4.73 -5.54 10.28
CA SER A 77 -5.87 -6.38 10.66
C SER A 77 -6.12 -7.52 9.68
N GLU A 78 -6.11 -7.23 8.37
CA GLU A 78 -6.29 -8.26 7.34
C GLU A 78 -5.14 -9.26 7.32
N LEU A 79 -3.91 -8.80 7.57
CA LEU A 79 -2.75 -9.67 7.67
C LEU A 79 -2.88 -10.66 8.83
N PHE A 80 -3.35 -10.21 9.99
CA PHE A 80 -3.63 -11.08 11.13
C PHE A 80 -4.72 -12.10 10.83
N GLU A 81 -5.77 -11.72 10.12
CA GLU A 81 -6.82 -12.66 9.71
C GLU A 81 -6.30 -13.71 8.73
N LEU A 82 -5.49 -13.31 7.73
CA LEU A 82 -4.87 -14.24 6.79
C LEU A 82 -3.96 -15.24 7.51
N ALA A 83 -3.13 -14.75 8.43
CA ALA A 83 -2.27 -15.60 9.26
C ALA A 83 -3.10 -16.56 10.13
N SER A 84 -4.18 -16.08 10.74
CA SER A 84 -5.07 -16.90 11.58
C SER A 84 -5.75 -18.01 10.77
N LYS A 85 -6.25 -17.71 9.56
CA LYS A 85 -6.84 -18.69 8.64
C LYS A 85 -5.82 -19.74 8.22
N GLN A 86 -4.58 -19.32 7.96
CA GLN A 86 -3.50 -20.24 7.62
C GLN A 86 -3.20 -21.20 8.76
N VAL A 87 -3.04 -20.70 9.99
CA VAL A 87 -2.81 -21.52 11.19
C VAL A 87 -3.97 -22.49 11.40
N ALA A 88 -5.23 -22.03 11.32
CA ALA A 88 -6.40 -22.88 11.46
C ALA A 88 -6.44 -24.00 10.41
N THR A 89 -6.02 -23.72 9.18
CA THR A 89 -5.95 -24.70 8.09
C THR A 89 -4.86 -25.74 8.35
N GLN A 90 -3.69 -25.32 8.83
CA GLN A 90 -2.60 -26.22 9.19
C GLN A 90 -2.99 -27.16 10.34
N LEU A 91 -3.65 -26.64 11.38
CA LEU A 91 -4.17 -27.46 12.49
C LEU A 91 -5.16 -28.52 12.00
N LYS A 92 -6.09 -28.15 11.10
CA LYS A 92 -7.04 -29.10 10.49
C LYS A 92 -6.35 -30.15 9.63
N ARG A 93 -5.30 -29.79 8.89
CA ARG A 93 -4.51 -30.73 8.08
C ARG A 93 -3.67 -31.69 8.93
N GLY A 94 -3.08 -31.20 10.01
CA GLY A 94 -2.35 -32.04 10.98
C GLY A 94 -3.25 -33.09 11.64
N ARG A 95 -4.48 -32.71 12.00
CA ARG A 95 -5.47 -33.65 12.58
C ARG A 95 -6.01 -34.70 11.61
N LYS A 96 -5.90 -34.49 10.29
CA LYS A 96 -6.31 -35.47 9.28
C LYS A 96 -5.21 -36.47 8.91
N ARG A 97 -3.98 -36.23 9.37
CA ARG A 97 -2.81 -37.09 9.12
C ARG A 97 -2.41 -37.91 10.35
N ALA A 98 -3.14 -37.76 11.46
CA ALA A 98 -2.98 -38.52 12.69
C ALA A 98 -4.07 -39.59 12.80
#